data_AF-A0A6C0R9I2-F1
#
_entry.id   AF-A0A6C0R9I2-F1
#
_cell.length_a   1.000
_cell.length_b   1.000
_cell.length_c   1.000
_cell.angle_alpha   90.00
_cell.angle_beta   90.00
_cell.angle_gamma   90.00
#
_symmetry.space_group_name_H-M   'P 1'
#
loop_
_entity.id
_entity.type
_entity.pdbx_description
1 polymer ?
#
loop_
_entity_poly.entity_id
_entity_poly.type
_entity_poly.pdbx_seq_one_letter_code
_entity_poly.pdbx_strand_id
1 'polypeptide(L)'
;MKDIKSNTEQNSSPLGRPGGAIDIKTHPCFNKDAKGKYARVHLPVAPQCNIHCHYCKRDYDCVNESRPGVTSEVLSPEQALAYTIRLKEKMPHLSVVGIAGPGDPFANPIQTMTTLRLIRKEFPEMILCLSSNGLNVLPYVDELKELEVSHVTITLNGTETKTLSQLYKWVRFEKRGYFGEQAAEILLRNQMEAIRALKRAGITVKINSIVVPGINDNVIVDIAKKMKEMEVDIMNTIPLYPVEGTPFEDFEEPSPKRMKELQNGIKEYLPPMTHCARCRADAVGLLGQDDAEAKQILSEVSNLSVNVDKTKPYVAVASHEGLLVNQHLGEATQLYIFRETPNGYRLVEQRATPKPGAGNSRWAVLADVIDDCRALLVGGIGPSPSSIIGRAGIKIVEMTGLIDEGLDAVYKGKELRTLKKADVFKCGSECSGKGTGCG
;
A
#
# COMPACT_ATOMS: atom_id res chain seq x y z
N MET A 1 26.19 -51.49 -17.86
CA MET A 1 25.61 -50.32 -18.55
C MET A 1 24.11 -50.52 -18.71
N LYS A 2 23.31 -50.07 -17.75
CA LYS A 2 21.88 -49.80 -17.90
C LYS A 2 21.52 -48.66 -16.95
N ASP A 3 20.90 -47.65 -17.55
CA ASP A 3 20.68 -46.31 -17.02
C ASP A 3 19.73 -46.28 -15.82
N ILE A 4 20.16 -45.60 -14.76
CA ILE A 4 19.28 -45.15 -13.68
C ILE A 4 18.80 -43.76 -14.06
N LYS A 5 17.58 -43.67 -14.60
CA LYS A 5 16.86 -42.41 -14.76
C LYS A 5 16.46 -41.89 -13.39
N SER A 6 17.05 -40.77 -12.98
CA SER A 6 16.60 -39.98 -11.84
C SER A 6 15.22 -39.36 -12.15
N ASN A 7 14.20 -39.80 -11.43
CA ASN A 7 12.91 -39.11 -11.37
C ASN A 7 13.13 -37.70 -10.79
N THR A 8 13.01 -36.68 -11.63
CA THR A 8 12.74 -35.31 -11.18
C THR A 8 11.32 -35.27 -10.62
N GLU A 9 11.20 -35.25 -9.29
CA GLU A 9 9.94 -34.94 -8.62
C GLU A 9 9.48 -33.54 -9.05
N GLN A 10 8.35 -33.50 -9.77
CA GLN A 10 7.63 -32.27 -10.05
C GLN A 10 7.07 -31.75 -8.73
N ASN A 11 7.62 -30.63 -8.27
CA ASN A 11 7.20 -29.93 -7.08
C ASN A 11 5.81 -29.31 -7.35
N SER A 12 4.74 -30.05 -7.10
CA SER A 12 3.37 -29.57 -7.26
C SER A 12 3.06 -28.55 -6.16
N SER A 13 2.75 -27.31 -6.56
CA SER A 13 2.27 -26.26 -5.66
C SER A 13 1.07 -26.77 -4.82
N PRO A 14 0.96 -26.41 -3.51
CA PRO A 14 -0.14 -26.81 -2.64
C PRO A 14 -1.53 -26.44 -3.17
N LEU A 15 -1.60 -25.55 -4.17
CA LEU A 15 -2.82 -25.05 -4.78
C LEU A 15 -3.21 -25.77 -6.08
N GLY A 16 -2.47 -26.80 -6.52
CA GLY A 16 -2.82 -27.62 -7.69
C GLY A 16 -2.92 -26.85 -9.02
N ARG A 17 -2.14 -25.77 -9.19
CA ARG A 17 -2.26 -24.85 -10.33
C ARG A 17 -1.29 -25.18 -11.47
N PRO A 18 -1.70 -24.99 -12.74
CA PRO A 18 -0.81 -25.08 -13.90
C PRO A 18 0.03 -23.81 -14.00
N GLY A 19 1.15 -23.75 -13.28
CA GLY A 19 2.13 -22.66 -13.37
C GLY A 19 3.53 -23.25 -13.35
N GLY A 20 4.38 -22.88 -14.31
CA GLY A 20 5.80 -23.23 -14.29
C GLY A 20 6.49 -22.62 -13.05
N ALA A 21 7.64 -23.17 -12.67
CA ALA A 21 8.40 -22.66 -11.52
C ALA A 21 8.76 -21.16 -11.70
N ILE A 22 8.53 -20.35 -10.65
CA ILE A 22 8.87 -18.93 -10.63
C ILE A 22 10.39 -18.78 -10.75
N ASP A 23 10.88 -18.11 -11.81
CA ASP A 23 12.31 -17.88 -12.01
C ASP A 23 12.80 -16.67 -11.20
N ILE A 24 13.09 -16.89 -9.92
CA ILE A 24 13.61 -15.87 -8.99
C ILE A 24 14.85 -15.13 -9.54
N LYS A 25 15.62 -15.73 -10.45
CA LYS A 25 16.82 -15.09 -11.02
C LYS A 25 16.49 -13.87 -11.88
N THR A 26 15.24 -13.68 -12.30
CA THR A 26 14.83 -12.50 -13.06
C THR A 26 14.54 -11.28 -12.18
N HIS A 27 14.64 -11.37 -10.84
CA HIS A 27 14.38 -10.23 -9.97
C HIS A 27 15.50 -9.17 -10.04
N PRO A 28 15.24 -7.94 -10.55
CA PRO A 28 16.30 -6.96 -10.82
C PRO A 28 16.90 -6.28 -9.57
N CYS A 29 16.31 -6.46 -8.38
CA CYS A 29 16.82 -5.94 -7.12
C CYS A 29 17.67 -6.95 -6.35
N PHE A 30 17.48 -8.24 -6.60
CA PHE A 30 18.18 -9.32 -5.90
C PHE A 30 19.23 -9.99 -6.80
N ASN A 31 19.08 -9.89 -8.12
CA ASN A 31 20.07 -10.34 -9.09
C ASN A 31 20.58 -9.18 -9.95
N LYS A 32 21.89 -8.91 -9.86
CA LYS A 32 22.56 -7.87 -10.64
C LYS A 32 22.50 -8.15 -12.14
N ASP A 33 22.47 -9.41 -12.58
CA ASP A 33 22.44 -9.77 -14.00
C ASP A 33 21.06 -9.60 -14.64
N ALA A 34 20.01 -9.52 -13.81
CA ALA A 34 18.66 -9.18 -14.21
C ALA A 34 18.46 -7.67 -14.40
N LYS A 35 19.34 -6.85 -13.82
CA LYS A 35 19.32 -5.39 -13.96
C LYS A 35 19.45 -5.01 -15.43
N GLY A 36 18.48 -4.24 -15.92
CA GLY A 36 18.44 -3.76 -17.32
C GLY A 36 17.85 -4.74 -18.33
N LYS A 37 17.42 -5.94 -17.89
CA LYS A 37 16.74 -6.94 -18.74
C LYS A 37 15.28 -7.14 -18.35
N TYR A 38 15.00 -7.12 -17.04
CA TYR A 38 13.69 -7.41 -16.51
C TYR A 38 13.09 -6.19 -15.82
N ALA A 39 11.81 -5.97 -16.09
CA ALA A 39 11.06 -4.87 -15.52
C ALA A 39 10.36 -5.28 -14.22
N ARG A 40 10.09 -4.27 -13.41
CA ARG A 40 9.36 -4.34 -12.13
C ARG A 40 8.28 -3.27 -12.07
N VAL A 41 7.23 -3.53 -11.32
CA VAL A 41 6.20 -2.56 -10.95
C VAL A 41 6.08 -2.52 -9.43
N HIS A 42 5.98 -1.32 -8.85
CA HIS A 42 5.49 -1.15 -7.49
C HIS A 42 4.03 -0.68 -7.51
N LEU A 43 3.20 -1.31 -6.68
CA LEU A 43 1.77 -1.03 -6.58
C LEU A 43 1.49 -0.19 -5.32
N PRO A 44 1.10 1.09 -5.46
CA PRO A 44 0.91 2.01 -4.34
C PRO A 44 -0.44 1.79 -3.64
N VAL A 45 -0.58 0.66 -2.93
CA VAL A 45 -1.84 0.25 -2.26
C VAL A 45 -1.84 0.45 -0.74
N ALA A 46 -0.73 0.92 -0.17
CA ALA A 46 -0.50 0.93 1.27
C ALA A 46 -0.26 2.34 1.83
N PRO A 47 -1.25 3.26 1.89
CA PRO A 47 -1.04 4.66 2.25
C PRO A 47 -0.74 4.91 3.73
N GLN A 48 -1.27 4.08 4.65
CA GLN A 48 -1.04 4.27 6.08
C GLN A 48 0.33 3.72 6.50
N CYS A 49 0.89 4.25 7.59
CA CYS A 49 2.08 3.68 8.23
C CYS A 49 1.93 3.75 9.75
N ASN A 50 2.41 2.71 10.41
CA ASN A 50 2.28 2.41 11.84
C ASN A 50 3.52 2.81 12.67
N ILE A 51 4.53 3.43 12.05
CA ILE A 51 5.65 4.07 12.73
C ILE A 51 5.89 5.48 12.19
N HIS A 52 6.71 6.26 12.87
CA HIS A 52 7.18 7.54 12.36
C HIS A 52 8.68 7.68 12.56
N CYS A 53 9.44 7.57 11.47
CA CYS A 53 10.88 7.83 11.46
C CYS A 53 11.16 9.33 11.62
N HIS A 54 12.27 9.70 12.23
CA HIS A 54 12.71 11.10 12.33
C HIS A 54 13.17 11.71 10.99
N TYR A 55 13.42 10.87 9.98
CA TYR A 55 13.81 11.28 8.62
C TYR A 55 12.66 11.19 7.60
N CYS A 56 11.41 10.98 8.06
CA CYS A 56 10.26 10.78 7.18
C CYS A 56 9.27 11.94 7.29
N LYS A 57 8.83 12.46 6.14
CA LYS A 57 7.68 13.35 6.00
C LYS A 57 6.53 12.60 5.34
N ARG A 58 5.39 12.54 6.04
CA ARG A 58 4.25 11.66 5.68
C ARG A 58 3.47 12.11 4.46
N ASP A 59 3.73 13.33 3.98
CA ASP A 59 3.19 13.84 2.72
C ASP A 59 3.77 13.10 1.52
N TYR A 60 4.87 12.35 1.70
CA TYR A 60 5.61 11.63 0.67
C TYR A 60 5.62 10.11 0.89
N ASP A 61 5.92 9.38 -0.18
CA ASP A 61 6.20 7.95 -0.20
C ASP A 61 7.26 7.55 0.83
N CYS A 62 7.18 6.31 1.30
CA CYS A 62 8.07 5.77 2.31
C CYS A 62 9.53 5.82 1.84
N VAL A 63 10.30 6.68 2.50
CA VAL A 63 11.72 6.92 2.22
C VAL A 63 12.64 5.72 2.52
N ASN A 64 12.12 4.68 3.17
CA ASN A 64 12.85 3.43 3.39
C ASN A 64 13.06 2.62 2.10
N GLU A 65 12.20 2.82 1.09
CA GLU A 65 12.33 2.20 -0.24
C GLU A 65 12.37 3.22 -1.38
N SER A 66 11.76 4.38 -1.17
CA SER A 66 11.64 5.46 -2.16
C SER A 66 12.63 6.58 -1.95
N ARG A 67 12.82 7.39 -3.01
CA ARG A 67 13.53 8.67 -2.88
C ARG A 67 12.64 9.65 -2.11
N PRO A 68 13.21 10.55 -1.29
CA PRO A 68 12.45 11.59 -0.63
C PRO A 68 11.69 12.50 -1.61
N GLY A 69 10.59 13.09 -1.13
CA GLY A 69 9.84 14.12 -1.87
C GLY A 69 8.93 13.60 -2.99
N VAL A 70 8.70 12.29 -3.07
CA VAL A 70 7.85 11.67 -4.09
C VAL A 70 6.46 11.40 -3.51
N THR A 71 5.41 11.65 -4.28
CA THR A 71 4.04 11.21 -3.96
C THR A 71 3.53 10.28 -5.05
N SER A 72 3.05 9.10 -4.65
CA SER A 72 2.32 8.19 -5.54
C SER A 72 0.81 8.38 -5.40
N GLU A 73 0.08 8.25 -6.50
CA GLU A 73 -1.37 8.07 -6.46
C GLU A 73 -1.70 6.73 -5.78
N VAL A 74 -2.70 6.71 -4.89
CA VAL A 74 -3.05 5.50 -4.14
C VAL A 74 -4.07 4.69 -4.93
N LEU A 75 -3.78 3.40 -5.13
CA LEU A 75 -4.69 2.47 -5.81
C LEU A 75 -5.44 1.58 -4.82
N SER A 76 -6.67 1.20 -5.16
CA SER A 76 -7.31 0.02 -4.58
C SER A 76 -6.69 -1.28 -5.13
N PRO A 77 -6.85 -2.43 -4.45
CA PRO A 77 -6.36 -3.72 -4.93
C PRO A 77 -6.78 -4.09 -6.36
N GLU A 78 -8.02 -3.77 -6.74
CA GLU A 78 -8.57 -4.07 -8.06
C GLU A 78 -8.01 -3.13 -9.13
N GLN A 79 -7.83 -1.85 -8.79
CA GLN A 79 -7.12 -0.92 -9.66
C GLN A 79 -5.67 -1.35 -9.83
N ALA A 80 -5.01 -1.82 -8.77
CA ALA A 80 -3.64 -2.32 -8.85
C ALA A 80 -3.54 -3.56 -9.77
N LEU A 81 -4.54 -4.44 -9.75
CA LEU A 81 -4.65 -5.55 -10.71
C LEU A 81 -4.84 -5.04 -12.14
N ALA A 82 -5.81 -4.15 -12.37
CA ALA A 82 -6.09 -3.57 -13.69
C ALA A 82 -4.85 -2.83 -14.27
N TYR A 83 -4.15 -2.11 -13.39
CA TYR A 83 -2.89 -1.46 -13.73
C TYR A 83 -1.84 -2.47 -14.16
N THR A 84 -1.67 -3.55 -13.40
CA THR A 84 -0.71 -4.61 -13.71
C THR A 84 -1.02 -5.29 -15.04
N ILE A 85 -2.29 -5.55 -15.34
CA ILE A 85 -2.74 -6.11 -16.64
C ILE A 85 -2.27 -5.23 -17.80
N ARG A 86 -2.60 -3.92 -17.77
CA ARG A 86 -2.19 -2.98 -18.82
C ARG A 86 -0.67 -2.86 -18.95
N LEU A 87 0.04 -2.88 -17.83
CA LEU A 87 1.50 -2.85 -17.85
C LEU A 87 2.10 -4.11 -18.45
N LYS A 88 1.53 -5.29 -18.18
CA LYS A 88 2.01 -6.57 -18.71
C LYS A 88 1.81 -6.67 -20.23
N GLU A 89 0.70 -6.14 -20.74
CA GLU A 89 0.44 -6.00 -22.18
C GLU A 89 1.48 -5.11 -22.86
N LYS A 90 1.83 -3.98 -22.23
CA LYS A 90 2.84 -3.04 -22.72
C LYS A 90 4.28 -3.56 -22.59
N MET A 91 4.59 -4.22 -21.47
CA MET A 91 5.94 -4.63 -21.08
C MET A 91 5.97 -6.15 -20.86
N PRO A 92 6.14 -6.95 -21.92
CA PRO A 92 6.18 -8.42 -21.78
C PRO A 92 7.26 -8.93 -20.81
N HIS A 93 8.37 -8.19 -20.68
CA HIS A 93 9.49 -8.47 -19.78
C HIS A 93 9.28 -8.00 -18.32
N LEU A 94 8.08 -7.52 -17.98
CA LEU A 94 7.66 -7.28 -16.60
C LEU A 94 7.57 -8.62 -15.86
N SER A 95 8.46 -8.82 -14.88
CA SER A 95 8.59 -10.09 -14.15
C SER A 95 8.31 -9.97 -12.66
N VAL A 96 8.35 -8.76 -12.11
CA VAL A 96 8.22 -8.51 -10.66
C VAL A 96 7.10 -7.54 -10.36
N VAL A 97 6.23 -7.91 -9.40
CA VAL A 97 5.30 -7.01 -8.72
C VAL A 97 5.75 -6.84 -7.27
N GLY A 98 5.92 -5.58 -6.87
CA GLY A 98 6.27 -5.18 -5.52
C GLY A 98 5.18 -4.34 -4.85
N ILE A 99 5.06 -4.43 -3.52
CA ILE A 99 4.30 -3.46 -2.71
C ILE A 99 5.26 -2.81 -1.72
N ALA A 100 5.46 -1.49 -1.83
CA ALA A 100 6.50 -0.77 -1.09
C ALA A 100 6.02 0.54 -0.43
N GLY A 101 4.75 0.92 -0.55
CA GLY A 101 4.23 2.17 0.03
C GLY A 101 2.89 2.61 -0.56
N PRO A 102 2.51 3.90 -0.41
CA PRO A 102 3.31 5.02 0.12
C PRO A 102 3.70 4.99 1.60
N GLY A 103 2.98 4.25 2.43
CA GLY A 103 3.27 4.01 3.85
C GLY A 103 3.93 2.66 4.10
N ASP A 104 3.37 1.84 4.99
CA ASP A 104 3.83 0.48 5.27
C ASP A 104 2.75 -0.55 4.87
N PRO A 105 3.10 -1.62 4.12
CA PRO A 105 2.13 -2.63 3.70
C PRO A 105 1.34 -3.27 4.85
N PHE A 106 1.97 -3.51 6.01
CA PHE A 106 1.31 -4.14 7.15
C PHE A 106 0.73 -3.15 8.17
N ALA A 107 0.77 -1.86 7.86
CA ALA A 107 -0.22 -0.89 8.36
C ALA A 107 -1.51 -0.91 7.53
N ASN A 108 -1.51 -1.51 6.33
CA ASN A 108 -2.65 -1.64 5.41
C ASN A 108 -2.88 -3.11 5.01
N PRO A 109 -2.93 -4.06 5.97
CA PRO A 109 -2.82 -5.48 5.66
C PRO A 109 -3.95 -5.99 4.77
N ILE A 110 -5.16 -5.43 4.89
CA ILE A 110 -6.30 -5.81 4.06
C ILE A 110 -6.01 -5.51 2.58
N GLN A 111 -5.56 -4.29 2.27
CA GLN A 111 -5.26 -3.85 0.90
C GLN A 111 -4.06 -4.62 0.34
N THR A 112 -2.99 -4.76 1.13
CA THR A 112 -1.78 -5.47 0.72
C THR A 112 -2.07 -6.94 0.41
N MET A 113 -2.68 -7.69 1.33
CA MET A 113 -2.93 -9.12 1.11
C MET A 113 -3.96 -9.36 0.01
N THR A 114 -5.00 -8.51 -0.10
CA THR A 114 -5.97 -8.61 -1.21
C THR A 114 -5.27 -8.39 -2.55
N THR A 115 -4.38 -7.41 -2.65
CA THR A 115 -3.62 -7.15 -3.89
C THR A 115 -2.75 -8.35 -4.25
N LEU A 116 -1.99 -8.90 -3.29
CA LEU A 116 -1.14 -10.07 -3.54
C LEU A 116 -1.95 -11.30 -3.99
N ARG A 117 -3.12 -11.56 -3.37
CA ARG A 117 -4.02 -12.65 -3.80
C ARG A 117 -4.50 -12.47 -5.22
N LEU A 118 -4.92 -11.25 -5.59
CA LEU A 118 -5.40 -10.91 -6.93
C LEU A 118 -4.30 -11.10 -7.98
N ILE A 119 -3.11 -10.54 -7.73
CA ILE A 119 -1.97 -10.68 -8.66
C ILE A 119 -1.54 -12.14 -8.77
N ARG A 120 -1.42 -12.89 -7.67
CA ARG A 120 -1.04 -14.32 -7.73
C ARG A 120 -2.05 -15.16 -8.50
N LYS A 121 -3.34 -14.82 -8.42
CA LYS A 121 -4.40 -15.52 -9.16
C LYS A 121 -4.28 -15.25 -10.67
N GLU A 122 -4.06 -14.00 -11.05
CA GLU A 122 -4.01 -13.57 -12.46
C GLU A 122 -2.68 -13.90 -13.14
N PHE A 123 -1.57 -13.73 -12.42
CA PHE A 123 -0.20 -13.90 -12.91
C PHE A 123 0.59 -14.89 -12.03
N PRO A 124 0.29 -16.20 -12.11
CA PRO A 124 0.95 -17.21 -11.27
C PRO A 124 2.46 -17.26 -11.43
N GLU A 125 3.00 -16.85 -12.58
CA GLU A 125 4.42 -16.87 -12.92
C GLU A 125 5.19 -15.66 -12.36
N MET A 126 4.50 -14.59 -11.95
CA MET A 126 5.16 -13.38 -11.51
C MET A 126 5.84 -13.54 -10.15
N ILE A 127 6.99 -12.88 -10.02
CA ILE A 127 7.70 -12.73 -8.76
C ILE A 127 6.95 -11.69 -7.93
N LEU A 128 6.46 -12.12 -6.77
CA LEU A 128 5.89 -11.21 -5.78
C LEU A 128 6.96 -10.84 -4.74
N CYS A 129 7.06 -9.55 -4.44
CA CYS A 129 7.86 -9.04 -3.35
C CYS A 129 7.15 -7.91 -2.59
N LEU A 130 7.65 -7.60 -1.40
CA LEU A 130 7.18 -6.45 -0.63
C LEU A 130 8.31 -5.88 0.24
N SER A 131 8.10 -4.67 0.72
CA SER A 131 8.97 -4.07 1.74
C SER A 131 8.15 -3.55 2.91
N SER A 132 8.64 -3.75 4.13
CA SER A 132 7.99 -3.27 5.34
C SER A 132 9.02 -2.76 6.36
N ASN A 133 8.55 -1.93 7.28
CA ASN A 133 9.30 -1.62 8.50
C ASN A 133 9.39 -2.81 9.47
N GLY A 134 8.62 -3.88 9.27
CA GLY A 134 8.72 -5.12 10.04
C GLY A 134 7.87 -5.20 11.31
N LEU A 135 7.16 -4.13 11.69
CA LEU A 135 6.38 -4.11 12.93
C LEU A 135 5.21 -5.13 12.93
N ASN A 136 4.51 -5.27 11.82
CA ASN A 136 3.25 -6.03 11.74
C ASN A 136 3.28 -7.15 10.69
N VAL A 137 4.47 -7.60 10.26
CA VAL A 137 4.60 -8.65 9.23
C VAL A 137 4.22 -10.03 9.77
N LEU A 138 4.58 -10.31 11.03
CA LEU A 138 4.55 -11.64 11.64
C LEU A 138 3.21 -12.40 11.44
N PRO A 139 2.02 -11.80 11.65
CA PRO A 139 0.74 -12.51 11.51
C PRO A 139 0.42 -12.99 10.09
N TYR A 140 1.13 -12.49 9.08
CA TYR A 140 0.84 -12.76 7.66
C TYR A 140 1.87 -13.68 7.00
N VAL A 141 2.92 -14.09 7.72
CA VAL A 141 4.04 -14.86 7.13
C VAL A 141 3.60 -16.17 6.50
N ASP A 142 2.69 -16.91 7.14
CA ASP A 142 2.17 -18.16 6.59
C ASP A 142 1.42 -17.92 5.27
N GLU A 143 0.58 -16.88 5.22
CA GLU A 143 -0.13 -16.52 4.00
C GLU A 143 0.81 -15.99 2.90
N LEU A 144 1.86 -15.23 3.26
CA LEU A 144 2.88 -14.81 2.29
C LEU A 144 3.57 -16.02 1.65
N LYS A 145 3.81 -17.08 2.44
CA LYS A 145 4.36 -18.34 1.94
C LYS A 145 3.38 -19.05 1.02
N GLU A 146 2.10 -19.14 1.39
CA GLU A 146 1.04 -19.73 0.55
C GLU A 146 0.87 -19.00 -0.78
N LEU A 147 1.05 -17.67 -0.78
CA LEU A 147 1.04 -16.83 -1.97
C LEU A 147 2.36 -16.86 -2.74
N GLU A 148 3.32 -17.70 -2.34
CA GLU A 148 4.64 -17.84 -2.95
C GLU A 148 5.35 -16.48 -3.08
N VAL A 149 5.19 -15.61 -2.07
CA VAL A 149 5.93 -14.35 -2.01
C VAL A 149 7.40 -14.67 -1.83
N SER A 150 8.17 -14.32 -2.85
CA SER A 150 9.55 -14.76 -3.01
C SER A 150 10.53 -13.96 -2.15
N HIS A 151 10.30 -12.65 -2.02
CA HIS A 151 11.21 -11.73 -1.34
C HIS A 151 10.47 -10.76 -0.44
N VAL A 152 10.98 -10.58 0.77
CA VAL A 152 10.51 -9.56 1.72
C VAL A 152 11.70 -8.71 2.14
N THR A 153 11.58 -7.39 1.99
CA THR A 153 12.54 -6.45 2.55
C THR A 153 12.06 -5.95 3.90
N ILE A 154 12.92 -6.01 4.92
CA ILE A 154 12.67 -5.40 6.23
C ILE A 154 13.63 -4.25 6.43
N THR A 155 13.10 -3.07 6.79
CA THR A 155 13.94 -1.92 7.16
C THR A 155 14.35 -2.04 8.62
N LEU A 156 15.63 -2.32 8.87
CA LEU A 156 16.22 -2.48 10.20
C LEU A 156 17.41 -1.53 10.35
N ASN A 157 17.27 -0.51 11.20
CA ASN A 157 18.29 0.55 11.34
C ASN A 157 19.19 0.39 12.58
N GLY A 158 19.06 -0.73 13.31
CA GLY A 158 19.79 -0.98 14.54
C GLY A 158 19.33 -2.27 15.21
N THR A 159 20.19 -2.84 16.05
CA THR A 159 19.92 -4.06 16.84
C THR A 159 19.74 -3.78 18.33
N GLU A 160 19.79 -2.51 18.73
CA GLU A 160 19.68 -2.05 20.11
C GLU A 160 18.60 -0.98 20.23
N THR A 161 17.85 -1.02 21.32
CA THR A 161 16.75 -0.08 21.59
C THR A 161 17.24 1.35 21.69
N LYS A 162 18.42 1.58 22.27
CA LYS A 162 19.05 2.91 22.42
C LYS A 162 19.35 3.59 21.08
N THR A 163 19.77 2.84 20.06
CA THR A 163 19.99 3.39 18.72
C THR A 163 18.66 3.68 18.04
N LEU A 164 17.71 2.74 18.12
CA LEU A 164 16.42 2.87 17.46
C LEU A 164 15.55 3.98 18.06
N SER A 165 15.60 4.21 19.37
CA SER A 165 14.84 5.29 20.03
C SER A 165 15.22 6.68 19.55
N GLN A 166 16.44 6.85 19.02
CA GLN A 166 16.90 8.09 18.39
C GLN A 166 16.42 8.24 16.95
N LEU A 167 15.97 7.16 16.29
CA LEU A 167 15.58 7.14 14.88
C LEU A 167 14.06 7.22 14.68
N TYR A 168 13.26 6.83 15.67
CA TYR A 168 11.80 6.78 15.57
C TYR A 168 11.13 7.66 16.61
N LYS A 169 10.23 8.52 16.14
CA LYS A 169 9.41 9.41 16.96
C LYS A 169 8.39 8.64 17.78
N TRP A 170 7.70 7.71 17.13
CA TRP A 170 6.66 6.88 17.75
C TRP A 170 6.42 5.60 16.95
N VAL A 171 5.83 4.63 17.65
CA VAL A 171 5.36 3.35 17.10
C VAL A 171 3.91 3.15 17.52
N ARG A 172 3.03 2.77 16.58
CA ARG A 172 1.63 2.43 16.85
C ARG A 172 1.43 0.92 16.68
N PHE A 173 1.31 0.22 17.81
CA PHE A 173 1.16 -1.23 17.85
C PHE A 173 -0.10 -1.59 18.66
N GLU A 174 -0.88 -2.57 18.20
CA GLU A 174 -2.14 -3.00 18.85
C GLU A 174 -3.08 -1.83 19.24
N LYS A 175 -3.25 -0.89 18.31
CA LYS A 175 -4.08 0.32 18.49
C LYS A 175 -3.59 1.29 19.59
N ARG A 176 -2.40 1.09 20.17
CA ARG A 176 -1.75 1.98 21.14
C ARG A 176 -0.52 2.66 20.56
N GLY A 177 -0.22 3.88 21.02
CA GLY A 177 0.98 4.63 20.64
C GLY A 177 2.06 4.50 21.72
N TYR A 178 3.30 4.30 21.29
CA TYR A 178 4.48 4.16 22.12
C TYR A 178 5.56 5.16 21.67
N PHE A 179 6.43 5.57 22.59
CA PHE A 179 7.48 6.57 22.36
C PHE A 179 8.82 6.12 22.97
N GLY A 180 9.92 6.74 22.54
CA GLY A 180 11.26 6.53 23.12
C GLY A 180 11.71 5.07 23.07
N GLU A 181 12.41 4.62 24.12
CA GLU A 181 12.95 3.26 24.20
C GLU A 181 11.87 2.17 24.19
N GLN A 182 10.68 2.43 24.74
CA GLN A 182 9.58 1.48 24.70
C GLN A 182 9.09 1.25 23.26
N ALA A 183 9.00 2.31 22.45
CA ALA A 183 8.68 2.19 21.02
C ALA A 183 9.75 1.37 20.29
N ALA A 184 11.02 1.66 20.57
CA ALA A 184 12.16 0.99 19.98
C ALA A 184 12.19 -0.51 20.33
N GLU A 185 11.92 -0.88 21.59
CA GLU A 185 11.85 -2.26 22.04
C GLU A 185 10.75 -3.04 21.32
N ILE A 186 9.54 -2.47 21.23
CA ILE A 186 8.42 -3.10 20.52
C ILE A 186 8.76 -3.29 19.05
N LEU A 187 9.28 -2.26 18.38
CA LEU A 187 9.65 -2.35 16.97
C LEU A 187 10.72 -3.41 16.74
N LEU A 188 11.81 -3.36 17.51
CA LEU A 188 12.93 -4.29 17.39
C LEU A 188 12.49 -5.73 17.62
N ARG A 189 11.73 -5.98 18.68
CA ARG A 189 11.22 -7.33 19.00
C ARG A 189 10.41 -7.90 17.84
N ASN A 190 9.45 -7.13 17.32
CA ASN A 190 8.60 -7.58 16.21
C ASN A 190 9.39 -7.76 14.91
N GLN A 191 10.34 -6.86 14.59
CA GLN A 191 11.23 -7.01 13.44
C GLN A 191 12.03 -8.31 13.51
N MET A 192 12.63 -8.60 14.67
CA MET A 192 13.43 -9.80 14.89
C MET A 192 12.59 -11.08 14.78
N GLU A 193 11.38 -11.08 15.35
CA GLU A 193 10.44 -12.20 15.23
C GLU A 193 9.98 -12.40 13.77
N ALA A 194 9.65 -11.32 13.06
CA ALA A 194 9.25 -11.34 11.67
C ALA A 194 10.36 -11.91 10.76
N ILE A 195 11.61 -11.46 10.92
CA ILE A 195 12.75 -11.97 10.14
C ILE A 195 12.92 -13.47 10.34
N ARG A 196 12.88 -13.97 11.59
CA ARG A 196 12.96 -15.42 11.87
C ARG A 196 11.80 -16.19 11.25
N ALA A 197 10.58 -15.65 11.30
CA ALA A 197 9.42 -16.29 10.71
C ALA A 197 9.54 -16.36 9.18
N LEU A 198 9.92 -15.26 8.53
CA LEU A 198 10.13 -15.21 7.08
C LEU A 198 11.19 -16.22 6.61
N LYS A 199 12.32 -16.32 7.32
CA LYS A 199 13.36 -17.30 7.01
C LYS A 199 12.90 -18.74 7.21
N ARG A 200 12.19 -19.04 8.31
CA ARG A 200 11.55 -20.37 8.51
C ARG A 200 10.52 -20.70 7.44
N ALA A 201 9.87 -19.69 6.88
CA ALA A 201 8.92 -19.85 5.77
C ALA A 201 9.60 -20.08 4.41
N GLY A 202 10.93 -19.97 4.32
CA GLY A 202 11.69 -20.12 3.07
C GLY A 202 11.68 -18.88 2.18
N ILE A 203 11.31 -17.71 2.72
CA ILE A 203 11.26 -16.45 1.98
C ILE A 203 12.65 -15.81 1.98
N THR A 204 13.06 -15.24 0.84
CA THR A 204 14.31 -14.48 0.74
C THR A 204 14.15 -13.14 1.46
N VAL A 205 14.99 -12.87 2.46
CA VAL A 205 14.93 -11.66 3.27
C VAL A 205 16.07 -10.73 2.90
N LYS A 206 15.69 -9.49 2.56
CA LYS A 206 16.61 -8.36 2.40
C LYS A 206 16.49 -7.42 3.58
N ILE A 207 17.61 -6.90 4.05
CA ILE A 207 17.63 -5.84 5.06
C ILE A 207 17.98 -4.51 4.39
N ASN A 208 17.10 -3.51 4.54
CA ASN A 208 17.46 -2.12 4.29
C ASN A 208 17.90 -1.48 5.60
N SER A 209 18.98 -0.71 5.57
CA SER A 209 19.40 0.13 6.69
C SER A 209 19.69 1.55 6.19
N ILE A 210 18.95 2.52 6.71
CA ILE A 210 19.23 3.94 6.52
C ILE A 210 20.41 4.31 7.40
N VAL A 211 21.50 4.75 6.78
CA VAL A 211 22.75 5.15 7.44
C VAL A 211 22.62 6.61 7.84
N VAL A 212 22.53 6.85 9.15
CA VAL A 212 22.37 8.16 9.79
C VAL A 212 23.66 8.48 10.55
N PRO A 213 24.46 9.45 10.07
CA PRO A 213 25.73 9.82 10.71
C PRO A 213 25.55 10.20 12.17
N GLY A 214 26.41 9.66 13.04
CA GLY A 214 26.41 9.95 14.47
C GLY A 214 25.32 9.22 15.27
N ILE A 215 24.42 8.46 14.61
CA ILE A 215 23.39 7.68 15.30
C ILE A 215 23.62 6.18 15.13
N ASN A 216 23.69 5.69 13.89
CA ASN A 216 23.80 4.24 13.62
C ASN A 216 24.91 3.85 12.65
N ASP A 217 25.65 4.81 12.09
CA ASP A 217 26.65 4.56 11.06
C ASP A 217 27.84 3.75 11.60
N ASN A 218 28.09 3.79 12.91
CA ASN A 218 29.09 2.97 13.59
C ASN A 218 28.68 1.51 13.81
N VAL A 219 27.37 1.21 13.83
CA VAL A 219 26.84 -0.14 14.13
C VAL A 219 26.30 -0.89 12.91
N ILE A 220 26.38 -0.31 11.70
CA ILE A 220 25.89 -0.96 10.46
C ILE A 220 26.52 -2.34 10.23
N VAL A 221 27.81 -2.50 10.54
CA VAL A 221 28.52 -3.79 10.40
C VAL A 221 28.02 -4.80 11.45
N ASP A 222 27.70 -4.35 12.65
CA ASP A 222 27.13 -5.21 13.70
C ASP A 222 25.72 -5.68 13.34
N ILE A 223 24.91 -4.82 12.70
CA ILE A 223 23.63 -5.22 12.11
C ILE A 223 23.88 -6.34 11.09
N ALA A 224 24.83 -6.19 10.16
CA ALA A 224 25.13 -7.21 9.16
C ALA A 224 25.54 -8.55 9.78
N LYS A 225 26.41 -8.51 10.80
CA LYS A 225 26.81 -9.69 11.57
C LYS A 225 25.61 -10.37 12.22
N LYS A 226 24.73 -9.60 12.87
CA LYS A 226 23.53 -10.16 13.52
C LYS A 226 22.56 -10.75 12.51
N MET A 227 22.38 -10.10 11.37
CA MET A 227 21.50 -10.56 10.30
C MET A 227 22.04 -11.82 9.61
N LYS A 228 23.36 -11.98 9.53
CA LYS A 228 24.00 -13.22 9.09
C LYS A 228 23.68 -14.40 10.01
N GLU A 229 23.70 -14.20 11.33
CA GLU A 229 23.29 -15.24 12.31
C GLU A 229 21.82 -15.68 12.11
N MET A 230 20.99 -14.80 11.54
CA MET A 230 19.58 -15.06 11.25
C MET A 230 19.33 -15.51 9.80
N GLU A 231 20.38 -15.87 9.06
CA GLU A 231 20.32 -16.37 7.68
C GLU A 231 19.69 -15.40 6.68
N VAL A 232 19.77 -14.08 6.95
CA VAL A 232 19.39 -13.05 5.98
C VAL A 232 20.25 -13.17 4.72
N ASP A 233 19.66 -12.87 3.55
CA ASP A 233 20.27 -13.19 2.26
C ASP A 233 21.07 -12.02 1.67
N ILE A 234 20.62 -10.79 1.91
CA ILE A 234 21.22 -9.58 1.32
C ILE A 234 20.96 -8.37 2.21
N MET A 235 21.91 -7.44 2.21
CA MET A 235 21.77 -6.17 2.93
C MET A 235 22.01 -4.99 2.00
N ASN A 236 21.24 -3.93 2.18
CA ASN A 236 21.31 -2.69 1.41
C ASN A 236 21.44 -1.50 2.36
N THR A 237 22.58 -0.84 2.33
CA THR A 237 22.83 0.40 3.07
C THR A 237 22.44 1.59 2.23
N ILE A 238 21.49 2.38 2.70
CA ILE A 238 20.97 3.57 2.02
C ILE A 238 21.42 4.78 2.83
N PRO A 239 22.05 5.80 2.23
CA PRO A 239 22.41 7.00 3.00
C PRO A 239 21.15 7.77 3.39
N LEU A 240 21.18 8.39 4.57
CA LEU A 240 20.19 9.40 4.95
C LEU A 240 20.15 10.50 3.87
N TYR A 241 18.94 10.93 3.55
CA TYR A 241 18.69 12.19 2.86
C TYR A 241 17.92 13.10 3.80
N PRO A 242 18.48 14.25 4.18
CA PRO A 242 17.78 15.24 4.96
C PRO A 242 16.55 15.74 4.20
N VAL A 243 15.43 15.87 4.91
CA VAL A 243 14.17 16.34 4.34
C VAL A 243 13.69 17.52 5.16
N GLU A 244 13.45 18.64 4.49
CA GLU A 244 12.92 19.86 5.10
C GLU A 244 11.58 19.59 5.83
N GLY A 245 11.49 20.08 7.05
CA GLY A 245 10.38 19.89 7.97
C GLY A 245 10.43 18.56 8.75
N THR A 246 11.57 17.86 8.76
CA THR A 246 11.78 16.65 9.58
C THR A 246 12.81 16.90 10.67
N PRO A 247 12.76 16.17 11.81
CA PRO A 247 13.79 16.27 12.84
C PRO A 247 15.23 16.08 12.36
N PHE A 248 15.44 15.43 11.21
CA PHE A 248 16.76 15.22 10.62
C PHE A 248 17.04 16.12 9.41
N GLU A 249 16.35 17.26 9.29
CA GLU A 249 16.55 18.21 8.17
C GLU A 249 17.95 18.83 8.12
N ASP A 250 18.59 19.01 9.27
CA ASP A 250 19.92 19.63 9.39
C ASP A 250 21.07 18.61 9.45
N PHE A 251 20.78 17.31 9.28
CA PHE A 251 21.82 16.29 9.24
C PHE A 251 22.61 16.38 7.94
N GLU A 252 23.88 15.95 7.97
CA GLU A 252 24.66 15.78 6.74
C GLU A 252 24.40 14.42 6.10
N GLU A 253 24.41 14.36 4.76
CA GLU A 253 24.41 13.09 4.05
C GLU A 253 25.73 12.33 4.29
N PRO A 254 25.69 11.00 4.54
CA PRO A 254 26.89 10.19 4.54
C PRO A 254 27.68 10.33 3.22
N SER A 255 28.97 10.65 3.31
CA SER A 255 29.81 10.77 2.12
C SER A 255 29.86 9.48 1.30
N PRO A 256 30.04 9.55 -0.04
CA PRO A 256 30.19 8.36 -0.88
C PRO A 256 31.33 7.43 -0.42
N LYS A 257 32.42 8.02 0.12
CA LYS A 257 33.54 7.27 0.70
C LYS A 257 33.08 6.46 1.92
N ARG A 258 32.37 7.10 2.86
CA ARG A 258 31.82 6.44 4.05
C ARG A 258 30.85 5.32 3.69
N MET A 259 29.95 5.56 2.73
CA MET A 259 29.03 4.52 2.25
C MET A 259 29.77 3.32 1.65
N LYS A 260 30.85 3.53 0.89
CA LYS A 260 31.68 2.46 0.33
C LYS A 260 32.44 1.69 1.41
N GLU A 261 32.94 2.37 2.43
CA GLU A 261 33.56 1.73 3.61
C GLU A 261 32.58 0.80 4.32
N LEU A 262 31.35 1.27 4.58
CA LEU A 262 30.30 0.46 5.20
C LEU A 262 29.92 -0.73 4.32
N GLN A 263 29.74 -0.53 3.01
CA GLN A 263 29.47 -1.61 2.07
C GLN A 263 30.58 -2.67 2.06
N ASN A 264 31.84 -2.27 2.17
CA ASN A 264 32.97 -3.20 2.28
C ASN A 264 32.96 -3.95 3.62
N GLY A 265 32.63 -3.27 4.72
CA GLY A 265 32.53 -3.88 6.04
C GLY A 265 31.41 -4.92 6.13
N ILE A 266 30.22 -4.63 5.60
CA ILE A 266 29.12 -5.59 5.63
C ILE A 266 29.38 -6.82 4.74
N LYS A 267 30.23 -6.69 3.71
CA LYS A 267 30.53 -7.76 2.74
C LYS A 267 31.18 -9.00 3.39
N GLU A 268 31.81 -8.84 4.56
CA GLU A 268 32.33 -9.96 5.34
C GLU A 268 31.21 -10.89 5.86
N TYR A 269 30.01 -10.34 6.08
CA TYR A 269 28.89 -11.06 6.71
C TYR A 269 27.76 -11.33 5.72
N LEU A 270 27.36 -10.33 4.94
CA LEU A 270 26.24 -10.37 4.02
C LEU A 270 26.58 -9.74 2.66
N PRO A 271 26.05 -10.29 1.55
CA PRO A 271 26.15 -9.64 0.25
C PRO A 271 25.57 -8.22 0.28
N PRO A 272 26.34 -7.18 -0.09
CA PRO A 272 25.83 -5.82 -0.22
C PRO A 272 25.08 -5.63 -1.53
N MET A 273 23.91 -4.98 -1.51
CA MET A 273 23.22 -4.52 -2.71
C MET A 273 23.89 -3.25 -3.26
N THR A 274 24.75 -3.40 -4.27
CA THR A 274 25.52 -2.26 -4.83
C THR A 274 24.84 -1.50 -5.97
N HIS A 275 23.64 -1.93 -6.39
CA HIS A 275 23.00 -1.45 -7.62
C HIS A 275 21.60 -0.85 -7.39
N CYS A 276 21.27 -0.54 -6.13
CA CYS A 276 20.01 0.07 -5.75
C CYS A 276 19.81 1.43 -6.42
N ALA A 277 18.66 1.61 -7.08
CA ALA A 277 18.26 2.85 -7.72
C ALA A 277 17.29 3.69 -6.86
N ARG A 278 16.99 3.25 -5.64
CA ARG A 278 16.03 3.85 -4.69
C ARG A 278 14.69 4.12 -5.38
N CYS A 279 13.90 3.08 -5.55
CA CYS A 279 12.72 3.11 -6.41
C CYS A 279 11.53 3.74 -5.70
N ARG A 280 10.76 4.57 -6.40
CA ARG A 280 9.49 5.15 -5.90
C ARG A 280 8.46 4.06 -5.57
N ALA A 281 7.43 4.39 -4.79
CA ALA A 281 6.36 3.44 -4.47
C ALA A 281 5.45 3.13 -5.68
N ASP A 282 5.55 3.94 -6.74
CA ASP A 282 4.92 3.75 -8.05
C ASP A 282 5.91 3.37 -9.18
N ALA A 283 7.14 2.96 -8.85
CA ALA A 283 8.18 2.74 -9.86
C ALA A 283 7.80 1.61 -10.83
N VAL A 284 7.92 1.88 -12.14
CA VAL A 284 7.63 0.92 -13.23
C VAL A 284 8.74 0.95 -14.27
N GLY A 285 9.12 -0.20 -14.84
CA GLY A 285 10.07 -0.30 -15.96
C GLY A 285 11.37 -1.03 -15.58
N LEU A 286 12.53 -0.63 -16.10
CA LEU A 286 13.83 -1.21 -15.73
C LEU A 286 14.48 -0.48 -14.54
N LEU A 287 15.26 -1.20 -13.72
CA LEU A 287 15.88 -0.61 -12.53
C LEU A 287 16.80 0.58 -12.86
N GLY A 288 16.36 1.79 -12.51
CA GLY A 288 17.06 3.05 -12.79
C GLY A 288 16.65 3.74 -14.10
N GLN A 289 15.74 3.13 -14.86
CA GLN A 289 15.14 3.65 -16.10
C GLN A 289 13.63 3.41 -16.04
N ASP A 290 12.94 4.28 -15.29
CA ASP A 290 11.49 4.17 -15.11
C ASP A 290 10.74 4.57 -16.39
N ASP A 291 9.67 3.86 -16.71
CA ASP A 291 8.82 4.14 -17.87
C ASP A 291 7.94 5.37 -17.58
N ALA A 292 8.11 6.43 -18.38
CA ALA A 292 7.43 7.71 -18.18
C ALA A 292 5.93 7.63 -18.51
N GLU A 293 5.56 6.81 -19.49
CA GLU A 293 4.17 6.59 -19.93
C GLU A 293 3.38 5.73 -18.93
N ALA A 294 4.05 4.89 -18.13
CA ALA A 294 3.41 4.14 -17.04
C ALA A 294 2.68 5.06 -16.05
N LYS A 295 3.14 6.31 -15.87
CA LYS A 295 2.44 7.32 -15.07
C LYS A 295 1.07 7.69 -15.63
N GLN A 296 0.93 7.73 -16.96
CA GLN A 296 -0.37 8.03 -17.60
C GLN A 296 -1.33 6.87 -17.35
N ILE A 297 -0.86 5.63 -17.52
CA ILE A 297 -1.65 4.43 -17.23
C ILE A 297 -2.05 4.40 -15.74
N LEU A 298 -1.13 4.74 -14.83
CA LEU A 298 -1.42 4.83 -13.40
C LEU A 298 -2.56 5.83 -13.12
N SER A 299 -2.47 7.03 -13.72
CA SER A 299 -3.48 8.07 -13.55
C SER A 299 -4.83 7.71 -14.19
N GLU A 300 -4.84 7.05 -15.34
CA GLU A 300 -6.08 6.53 -15.92
C GLU A 300 -6.72 5.47 -15.03
N VAL A 301 -5.90 4.59 -14.45
CA VAL A 301 -6.37 3.47 -13.61
C VAL A 301 -6.79 3.91 -12.23
N SER A 302 -6.12 4.89 -11.62
CA SER A 302 -6.58 5.51 -10.36
C SER A 302 -7.95 6.18 -10.54
N ASN A 303 -8.25 6.62 -11.76
CA ASN A 303 -9.56 7.12 -12.18
C ASN A 303 -10.53 6.03 -12.67
N LEU A 304 -10.14 4.74 -12.78
CA LEU A 304 -11.03 3.65 -13.23
C LEU A 304 -12.17 3.35 -12.24
N SER A 305 -12.13 3.86 -11.01
CA SER A 305 -13.31 3.93 -10.13
C SER A 305 -14.46 4.76 -10.76
N VAL A 306 -14.23 5.37 -11.92
CA VAL A 306 -15.18 6.14 -12.73
C VAL A 306 -15.51 5.43 -14.05
N ASN A 307 -15.45 4.09 -14.14
CA ASN A 307 -16.31 3.37 -15.10
C ASN A 307 -17.75 3.36 -14.59
N VAL A 308 -18.30 4.57 -14.51
CA VAL A 308 -19.71 4.82 -14.24
C VAL A 308 -20.49 4.15 -15.33
N ASP A 309 -21.28 3.15 -14.96
CA ASP A 309 -22.26 2.63 -15.89
C ASP A 309 -23.29 3.72 -16.15
N LYS A 310 -23.07 4.51 -17.21
CA LYS A 310 -23.96 5.57 -17.66
C LYS A 310 -25.27 5.02 -18.24
N THR A 311 -25.51 3.71 -18.21
CA THR A 311 -26.82 3.13 -18.52
C THR A 311 -27.71 3.06 -17.27
N LYS A 312 -27.13 2.99 -16.06
CA LYS A 312 -27.87 2.93 -14.79
C LYS A 312 -28.67 4.22 -14.56
N PRO A 313 -30.01 4.17 -14.39
CA PRO A 313 -30.85 5.36 -14.51
C PRO A 313 -30.94 6.22 -13.25
N TYR A 314 -30.30 5.81 -12.14
CA TYR A 314 -30.53 6.43 -10.84
C TYR A 314 -29.27 7.04 -10.20
N VAL A 315 -29.48 7.99 -9.29
CA VAL A 315 -28.47 8.55 -8.38
C VAL A 315 -29.01 8.48 -6.95
N ALA A 316 -28.23 7.86 -6.06
CA ALA A 316 -28.53 7.79 -4.64
C ALA A 316 -27.97 9.01 -3.91
N VAL A 317 -28.69 9.53 -2.91
CA VAL A 317 -28.31 10.75 -2.20
C VAL A 317 -28.50 10.61 -0.70
N ALA A 318 -27.44 10.90 0.07
CA ALA A 318 -27.51 11.01 1.53
C ALA A 318 -27.95 12.42 1.94
N SER A 319 -29.18 12.52 2.44
CA SER A 319 -29.84 13.80 2.79
C SER A 319 -30.73 13.64 4.01
N HIS A 320 -30.80 14.64 4.91
CA HIS A 320 -31.76 14.61 6.04
C HIS A 320 -33.20 14.86 5.57
N GLU A 321 -33.38 15.71 4.56
CA GLU A 321 -34.67 16.25 4.16
C GLU A 321 -35.03 15.95 2.69
N GLY A 322 -34.08 15.47 1.88
CA GLY A 322 -34.26 15.23 0.45
C GLY A 322 -34.10 16.47 -0.44
N LEU A 323 -33.48 17.54 0.08
CA LEU A 323 -33.23 18.80 -0.63
C LEU A 323 -31.74 19.13 -0.78
N LEU A 324 -30.96 18.85 0.26
CA LEU A 324 -29.52 19.10 0.29
C LEU A 324 -28.73 17.81 0.43
N VAL A 325 -27.55 17.74 -0.19
CA VAL A 325 -26.53 16.77 0.18
C VAL A 325 -25.88 17.29 1.46
N ASN A 326 -26.17 16.67 2.59
CA ASN A 326 -25.74 17.16 3.92
C ASN A 326 -25.44 16.05 4.92
N GLN A 327 -25.54 14.78 4.53
CA GLN A 327 -25.29 13.65 5.43
C GLN A 327 -23.99 12.92 5.12
N HIS A 328 -23.27 12.58 6.19
CA HIS A 328 -22.19 11.60 6.13
C HIS A 328 -22.78 10.19 5.95
N LEU A 329 -22.24 9.39 5.03
CA LEU A 329 -22.80 8.07 4.70
C LEU A 329 -22.85 7.11 5.90
N GLY A 330 -21.89 7.26 6.82
CA GLY A 330 -21.82 6.50 8.07
C GLY A 330 -23.09 6.59 8.91
N GLU A 331 -23.75 7.76 8.89
CA GLU A 331 -24.88 8.14 9.74
C GLU A 331 -26.22 8.04 9.01
N ALA A 332 -26.19 8.07 7.67
CA ALA A 332 -27.37 7.94 6.84
C ALA A 332 -28.09 6.62 7.09
N THR A 333 -29.32 6.69 7.55
CA THR A 333 -30.24 5.55 7.73
C THR A 333 -31.04 5.25 6.47
N GLN A 334 -31.06 6.18 5.51
CA GLN A 334 -31.74 6.06 4.24
C GLN A 334 -31.05 6.89 3.16
N LEU A 335 -31.27 6.51 1.90
CA LEU A 335 -30.83 7.22 0.70
C LEU A 335 -32.03 7.59 -0.16
N TYR A 336 -31.99 8.79 -0.72
CA TYR A 336 -33.00 9.31 -1.64
C TYR A 336 -32.56 8.99 -3.07
N ILE A 337 -33.42 8.31 -3.83
CA ILE A 337 -33.08 7.82 -5.17
C ILE A 337 -33.71 8.74 -6.22
N PHE A 338 -32.89 9.37 -7.05
CA PHE A 338 -33.32 10.31 -8.08
C PHE A 338 -33.05 9.79 -9.49
N ARG A 339 -33.89 10.19 -10.44
CA ARG A 339 -33.67 10.01 -11.89
C ARG A 339 -33.77 11.31 -12.66
N GLU A 340 -33.14 11.35 -13.82
CA GLU A 340 -33.34 12.43 -14.81
C GLU A 340 -34.66 12.25 -15.57
N THR A 341 -35.30 13.37 -15.88
CA THR A 341 -36.51 13.48 -16.71
C THR A 341 -36.33 14.65 -17.69
N PRO A 342 -37.15 14.76 -18.76
CA PRO A 342 -37.07 15.89 -19.69
C PRO A 342 -37.23 17.27 -19.02
N ASN A 343 -37.87 17.34 -17.85
CA ASN A 343 -38.17 18.58 -17.13
C ASN A 343 -37.29 18.79 -15.87
N GLY A 344 -36.20 18.04 -15.71
CA GLY A 344 -35.33 18.10 -14.52
C GLY A 344 -35.25 16.76 -13.80
N TYR A 345 -35.17 16.79 -12.47
CA TYR A 345 -34.97 15.58 -11.66
C TYR A 345 -36.22 15.18 -10.88
N ARG A 346 -36.40 13.88 -10.66
CA ARG A 346 -37.52 13.37 -9.87
C ARG A 346 -37.03 12.37 -8.83
N LEU A 347 -37.46 12.57 -7.58
CA LEU A 347 -37.36 11.58 -6.52
C LEU A 347 -38.24 10.37 -6.89
N VAL A 348 -37.61 9.21 -6.96
CA VAL A 348 -38.25 7.92 -7.30
C VAL A 348 -38.73 7.24 -6.02
N GLU A 349 -37.84 7.09 -5.05
CA GLU A 349 -38.10 6.38 -3.80
C GLU A 349 -37.02 6.70 -2.75
N GLN A 350 -37.17 6.10 -1.57
CA GLN A 350 -36.17 6.09 -0.51
C GLN A 350 -35.79 4.63 -0.21
N ARG A 351 -34.49 4.37 -0.07
CA ARG A 351 -33.98 3.05 0.30
C ARG A 351 -33.30 3.10 1.65
N ALA A 352 -33.64 2.17 2.53
CA ALA A 352 -33.00 2.05 3.84
C ALA A 352 -31.55 1.61 3.69
N THR A 353 -30.64 2.21 4.44
CA THR A 353 -29.27 1.71 4.54
C THR A 353 -29.20 0.56 5.56
N PRO A 354 -28.22 -0.35 5.45
CA PRO A 354 -28.05 -1.40 6.45
C PRO A 354 -27.65 -0.80 7.79
N LYS A 355 -28.12 -1.43 8.88
CA LYS A 355 -27.91 -0.95 10.25
C LYS A 355 -26.41 -0.76 10.56
N PRO A 356 -26.04 0.29 11.31
CA PRO A 356 -24.67 0.47 11.79
C PRO A 356 -24.18 -0.72 12.63
N GLY A 357 -22.86 -0.99 12.61
CA GLY A 357 -22.22 -1.97 13.50
C GLY A 357 -21.84 -3.32 12.86
N ALA A 358 -22.06 -3.50 11.55
CA ALA A 358 -21.72 -4.74 10.83
C ALA A 358 -20.34 -4.73 10.14
N GLY A 359 -19.60 -3.62 10.21
CA GLY A 359 -18.31 -3.50 9.53
C GLY A 359 -18.38 -3.53 8.03
N ASN A 360 -17.31 -4.00 7.40
CA ASN A 360 -17.18 -3.91 5.95
C ASN A 360 -18.31 -4.61 5.18
N SER A 361 -18.98 -5.60 5.79
CA SER A 361 -20.15 -6.25 5.18
C SER A 361 -21.34 -5.30 5.02
N ARG A 362 -21.47 -4.26 5.87
CA ARG A 362 -22.47 -3.19 5.73
C ARG A 362 -22.39 -2.54 4.34
N TRP A 363 -21.18 -2.27 3.87
CA TRP A 363 -20.94 -1.53 2.64
C TRP A 363 -21.13 -2.39 1.40
N ALA A 364 -20.86 -3.70 1.50
CA ALA A 364 -21.17 -4.64 0.43
C ALA A 364 -22.69 -4.74 0.24
N VAL A 365 -23.44 -4.93 1.33
CA VAL A 365 -24.91 -4.95 1.28
C VAL A 365 -25.46 -3.60 0.79
N LEU A 366 -24.89 -2.49 1.23
CA LEU A 366 -25.32 -1.18 0.73
C LEU A 366 -25.08 -1.05 -0.77
N ALA A 367 -23.93 -1.49 -1.27
CA ALA A 367 -23.63 -1.47 -2.70
C ALA A 367 -24.65 -2.29 -3.51
N ASP A 368 -25.09 -3.44 -2.99
CA ASP A 368 -26.17 -4.24 -3.59
C ASP A 368 -27.53 -3.50 -3.55
N VAL A 369 -27.83 -2.76 -2.48
CA VAL A 369 -29.08 -1.98 -2.34
C VAL A 369 -29.18 -0.83 -3.35
N ILE A 370 -28.05 -0.30 -3.82
CA ILE A 370 -27.98 0.80 -4.79
C ILE A 370 -27.25 0.39 -6.08
N ASP A 371 -27.29 -0.89 -6.43
CA ASP A 371 -26.58 -1.45 -7.58
C ASP A 371 -27.03 -0.85 -8.92
N ASP A 372 -28.29 -0.44 -9.04
CA ASP A 372 -28.90 0.24 -10.18
C ASP A 372 -28.62 1.76 -10.22
N CYS A 373 -27.87 2.29 -9.25
CA CYS A 373 -27.47 3.69 -9.22
C CYS A 373 -26.11 3.87 -9.91
N ARG A 374 -26.00 4.90 -10.76
CA ARG A 374 -24.73 5.28 -11.38
C ARG A 374 -23.82 6.08 -10.43
N ALA A 375 -24.42 6.72 -9.43
CA ALA A 375 -23.69 7.56 -8.49
C ALA A 375 -24.33 7.60 -7.11
N LEU A 376 -23.52 7.99 -6.13
CA LEU A 376 -23.88 8.24 -4.74
C LEU A 376 -23.36 9.63 -4.33
N LEU A 377 -24.27 10.54 -4.00
CA LEU A 377 -23.95 11.88 -3.48
C LEU A 377 -23.98 11.86 -1.94
N VAL A 378 -22.89 12.32 -1.30
CA VAL A 378 -22.72 12.27 0.16
C VAL A 378 -22.06 13.54 0.69
N GLY A 379 -22.44 13.98 1.89
CA GLY A 379 -21.76 15.08 2.59
C GLY A 379 -20.42 14.67 3.18
N GLY A 380 -20.20 13.37 3.35
CA GLY A 380 -18.92 12.82 3.75
C GLY A 380 -18.87 11.28 3.68
N ILE A 381 -17.69 10.71 3.41
CA ILE A 381 -17.51 9.25 3.36
C ILE A 381 -16.11 8.80 3.81
N GLY A 382 -16.05 7.69 4.56
CA GLY A 382 -14.78 7.10 4.99
C GLY A 382 -14.07 6.26 3.90
N PRO A 383 -12.77 5.93 4.06
CA PRO A 383 -12.01 5.16 3.07
C PRO A 383 -12.57 3.76 2.77
N SER A 384 -13.05 3.05 3.80
CA SER A 384 -13.63 1.70 3.65
C SER A 384 -14.92 1.70 2.82
N PRO A 385 -15.99 2.46 3.18
CA PRO A 385 -17.19 2.53 2.36
C PRO A 385 -16.92 3.06 0.95
N SER A 386 -16.02 4.04 0.82
CA SER A 386 -15.66 4.59 -0.49
C SER A 386 -15.08 3.53 -1.42
N SER A 387 -14.15 2.72 -0.92
CA SER A 387 -13.57 1.62 -1.69
C SER A 387 -14.61 0.56 -2.08
N ILE A 388 -15.47 0.14 -1.14
CA ILE A 388 -16.41 -0.97 -1.38
C ILE A 388 -17.52 -0.55 -2.36
N ILE A 389 -18.09 0.64 -2.19
CA ILE A 389 -19.17 1.14 -3.06
C ILE A 389 -18.63 1.52 -4.44
N GLY A 390 -17.43 2.12 -4.50
CA GLY A 390 -16.77 2.41 -5.76
C GLY A 390 -16.51 1.14 -6.60
N ARG A 391 -16.20 0.00 -5.96
CA ARG A 391 -16.03 -1.30 -6.65
C ARG A 391 -17.31 -1.82 -7.32
N ALA A 392 -18.49 -1.38 -6.88
CA ALA A 392 -19.78 -1.75 -7.49
C ALA A 392 -20.11 -0.92 -8.75
N GLY A 393 -19.19 -0.08 -9.23
CA GLY A 393 -19.38 0.76 -10.40
C GLY A 393 -20.25 1.99 -10.13
N ILE A 394 -20.31 2.43 -8.87
CA ILE A 394 -21.10 3.58 -8.41
C ILE A 394 -20.15 4.76 -8.18
N LYS A 395 -20.33 5.85 -8.93
CA LYS A 395 -19.55 7.08 -8.76
C LYS A 395 -19.86 7.73 -7.41
N ILE A 396 -18.86 7.90 -6.57
CA ILE A 396 -19.04 8.64 -5.32
C ILE A 396 -18.71 10.12 -5.54
N VAL A 397 -19.60 11.00 -5.12
CA VAL A 397 -19.41 12.45 -5.16
C VAL A 397 -19.59 12.99 -3.76
N GLU A 398 -18.49 13.44 -3.16
CA GLU A 398 -18.51 14.11 -1.86
C GLU A 398 -18.77 15.61 -2.07
N MET A 399 -19.92 16.09 -1.60
CA MET A 399 -20.33 17.49 -1.76
C MET A 399 -21.33 17.92 -0.67
N THR A 400 -21.40 19.23 -0.43
CA THR A 400 -22.46 19.85 0.36
C THR A 400 -23.16 20.91 -0.48
N GLY A 401 -24.48 20.92 -0.49
CA GLY A 401 -25.26 21.88 -1.29
C GLY A 401 -26.55 21.29 -1.84
N LEU A 402 -27.13 21.95 -2.85
CA LEU A 402 -28.37 21.51 -3.49
C LEU A 402 -28.16 20.18 -4.23
N ILE A 403 -29.11 19.26 -4.07
CA ILE A 403 -29.09 17.97 -4.76
C ILE A 403 -29.01 18.17 -6.28
N ASP A 404 -29.75 19.13 -6.82
CA ASP A 404 -29.79 19.43 -8.25
C ASP A 404 -28.41 19.75 -8.85
N GLU A 405 -27.53 20.41 -8.09
CA GLU A 405 -26.15 20.69 -8.53
C GLU A 405 -25.33 19.40 -8.65
N GLY A 406 -25.51 18.48 -7.69
CA GLY A 406 -24.91 17.16 -7.71
C GLY A 406 -25.43 16.29 -8.84
N LEU A 407 -26.75 16.33 -9.08
CA LEU A 407 -27.38 15.62 -10.20
C LEU A 407 -26.92 16.18 -11.55
N ASP A 408 -26.82 17.50 -11.70
CA ASP A 408 -26.25 18.15 -12.88
C ASP A 408 -24.79 17.72 -13.14
N ALA A 409 -23.98 17.58 -12.09
CA ALA A 409 -22.61 17.11 -12.22
C ALA A 409 -22.53 15.63 -12.65
N VAL A 410 -23.50 14.81 -12.24
CA VAL A 410 -23.53 13.38 -12.58
C VAL A 410 -24.14 13.12 -13.95
N TYR A 411 -25.30 13.70 -14.28
CA TYR A 411 -26.01 13.46 -15.53
C TYR A 411 -25.46 14.30 -16.69
N LYS A 412 -25.12 15.57 -16.43
CA LYS A 412 -24.76 16.55 -17.47
C LYS A 412 -23.28 16.91 -17.50
N GLY A 413 -22.48 16.41 -16.54
CA GLY A 413 -21.05 16.65 -16.47
C GLY A 413 -20.65 18.10 -16.16
N LYS A 414 -21.54 18.87 -15.51
CA LYS A 414 -21.23 20.24 -15.09
C LYS A 414 -20.21 20.24 -13.96
N GLU A 415 -19.35 21.27 -13.90
CA GLU A 415 -18.45 21.47 -12.77
C GLU A 415 -19.21 21.76 -11.48
N LEU A 416 -18.82 21.07 -10.40
CA LEU A 416 -19.36 21.29 -9.07
C LEU A 416 -18.76 22.56 -8.47
N ARG A 417 -19.61 23.55 -8.20
CA ARG A 417 -19.24 24.73 -7.41
C ARG A 417 -19.42 24.41 -5.93
N THR A 418 -18.55 23.57 -5.37
CA THR A 418 -18.59 23.29 -3.94
C THR A 418 -18.33 24.56 -3.14
N LEU A 419 -19.24 24.91 -2.23
CA LEU A 419 -18.92 25.79 -1.12
C LEU A 419 -17.79 25.11 -0.33
N LYS A 420 -16.66 25.81 -0.16
CA LYS A 420 -15.44 25.35 0.53
C LYS A 420 -15.76 24.46 1.74
N LYS A 421 -14.97 23.39 1.93
CA LYS A 421 -14.83 22.62 3.19
C LYS A 421 -15.03 23.57 4.39
N ALA A 422 -16.22 23.53 4.98
CA ALA A 422 -16.35 23.89 6.38
C ALA A 422 -15.53 22.86 7.14
N ASP A 423 -14.73 23.33 8.08
CA ASP A 423 -13.76 22.53 8.82
C ASP A 423 -14.25 21.13 9.13
N VAL A 424 -13.44 20.17 8.73
CA VAL A 424 -13.58 18.76 9.04
C VAL A 424 -14.01 18.64 10.50
N PHE A 425 -15.26 18.22 10.69
CA PHE A 425 -15.71 17.60 11.92
C PHE A 425 -14.61 16.63 12.34
N LYS A 426 -13.82 17.01 13.36
CA LYS A 426 -12.91 16.10 14.03
C LYS A 426 -13.77 14.91 14.44
N CYS A 427 -13.43 13.73 13.93
CA CYS A 427 -13.93 12.48 14.49
C CYS A 427 -13.61 12.52 16.00
N GLY A 428 -14.64 12.77 16.82
CA GLY A 428 -14.52 12.87 18.27
C GLY A 428 -15.19 14.07 18.96
N SER A 429 -15.64 15.13 18.28
CA SER A 429 -16.14 16.32 19.02
C SER A 429 -17.62 16.37 19.35
N GLU A 430 -18.47 15.45 18.87
CA GLU A 430 -19.86 15.34 19.38
C GLU A 430 -20.51 14.00 19.01
N CYS A 431 -19.74 12.92 19.07
CA CYS A 431 -20.30 11.57 18.95
C CYS A 431 -20.94 11.20 20.30
N SER A 432 -22.27 11.22 20.38
CA SER A 432 -23.02 10.64 21.51
C SER A 432 -23.02 9.09 21.51
N GLY A 433 -22.15 8.48 20.70
CA GLY A 433 -21.99 7.03 20.57
C GLY A 433 -21.27 6.44 21.77
N LYS A 434 -21.79 5.31 22.28
CA LYS A 434 -21.29 4.55 23.45
C LYS A 434 -19.92 3.87 23.24
N GLY A 435 -19.01 4.45 22.44
CA GLY A 435 -17.62 3.97 22.34
C GLY A 435 -17.44 2.57 21.73
N THR A 436 -18.46 1.99 21.11
CA THR A 436 -18.30 0.87 20.19
C THR A 436 -18.10 1.49 18.81
N GLY A 437 -16.88 1.40 18.30
CA GLY A 437 -16.39 2.17 17.16
C GLY A 437 -17.28 2.15 15.92
N CYS A 438 -16.98 3.05 14.98
CA CYS A 438 -17.51 3.02 13.62
C CYS A 438 -17.26 1.63 13.03
N GLY A 439 -18.26 0.78 13.23
CA GLY A 439 -18.20 -0.66 13.10
C GLY A 439 -18.08 -1.00 11.65
#